data_AF-A0A955Z5W9-F1
#
_entry.id   AF-A0A955Z5W9-F1
#
_cell.length_a   1.000
_cell.length_b   1.000
_cell.length_c   1.000
_cell.angle_alpha   90.00
_cell.angle_beta   90.00
_cell.angle_gamma   90.00
#
_symmetry.space_group_name_H-M   'P 1'
#
loop_
_entity.id
_entity.type
_entity.pdbx_description
1 polymer ?
#
loop_
_entity_poly.entity_id
_entity_poly.type
_entity_poly.pdbx_seq_one_letter_code
_entity_poly.pdbx_strand_id
1 'polypeptide(L)'
;MTEGTGRRLARVIAAAVLLMHLAIGLAALALLPRGFSLPDLHVWSNTVIPAGCSLLAIGAVARSFMKREIATSVTVLVAAAGGGWLAAGAVGRQLFPLSIPLSRGAVPLAVGLALVALAWWARHNVAASIVGFLVGAGLGAVLLFAQRAPPPSTRPAGGELADVKGKEVDDQPALGQVVVPCGKQSMRVNPLLTFESRSPDGTWTLLAPPGTNGARRALTRYAKHKDGFGARYSDDGESSLVVKRKGDAVDIDAVSTLDAPVYSHLNQFTTLHIPFTAAVSFEPTGKEAFLIDVTDEAAPAQLAYMGPDLALHVVRASHEEKGPFTELARGPLRREAPFTLRIHPLEGDGAGCKLTFVDWTAQLSTEPSPTAGWGLPQSSVQFFARGHEAYVILTLADTGPGRGWDSVGHAAGTYRNRIKIEPSAR
;
A
#
# COMPACT_ATOMS: atom_id res chain seq x y z
N MET A 1 -45.24 -27.84 0.76
CA MET A 1 -45.09 -26.43 0.37
C MET A 1 -45.78 -26.23 -0.97
N THR A 2 -46.78 -25.34 -1.08
CA THR A 2 -47.43 -25.08 -2.37
C THR A 2 -46.44 -24.39 -3.32
N GLU A 3 -46.54 -24.69 -4.62
CA GLU A 3 -45.63 -24.17 -5.66
C GLU A 3 -45.50 -22.63 -5.63
N GLY A 4 -46.57 -21.94 -5.23
CA GLY A 4 -46.59 -20.48 -5.07
C GLY A 4 -45.70 -19.94 -3.94
N THR A 5 -45.58 -20.66 -2.82
CA THR A 5 -44.75 -20.22 -1.68
C THR A 5 -43.27 -20.31 -2.02
N GLY A 6 -42.85 -21.37 -2.72
CA GLY A 6 -41.47 -21.55 -3.15
C GLY A 6 -41.00 -20.46 -4.13
N ARG A 7 -41.83 -20.11 -5.11
CA ARG A 7 -41.52 -19.03 -6.08
C ARG A 7 -41.44 -17.65 -5.42
N ARG A 8 -42.26 -17.37 -4.42
CA ARG A 8 -42.18 -16.11 -3.65
C ARG A 8 -40.90 -16.04 -2.85
N LEU A 9 -40.53 -17.11 -2.14
CA LEU A 9 -39.30 -17.18 -1.36
C LEU A 9 -38.06 -17.02 -2.25
N ALA A 10 -37.99 -17.74 -3.39
CA ALA A 10 -36.88 -17.62 -4.33
C ALA A 10 -36.69 -16.18 -4.85
N ARG A 11 -37.79 -15.47 -5.09
CA ARG A 11 -37.75 -14.06 -5.51
C ARG A 11 -37.19 -13.15 -4.44
N VAL A 12 -37.63 -13.32 -3.20
CA VAL A 12 -37.14 -12.50 -2.06
C VAL A 12 -35.65 -12.72 -1.87
N ILE A 13 -35.19 -13.98 -1.90
CA ILE A 13 -33.78 -14.32 -1.79
C ILE A 13 -32.98 -13.72 -2.95
N ALA A 14 -33.44 -13.87 -4.20
CA ALA A 14 -32.78 -13.30 -5.36
C ALA A 14 -32.67 -11.77 -5.30
N ALA A 15 -33.74 -11.08 -4.88
CA ALA A 15 -33.73 -9.63 -4.69
C ALA A 15 -32.74 -9.21 -3.59
N ALA A 16 -32.70 -9.94 -2.46
CA ALA A 16 -31.74 -9.67 -1.39
C ALA A 16 -30.29 -9.84 -1.86
N VAL A 17 -30.00 -10.90 -2.63
CA VAL A 17 -28.67 -11.13 -3.23
C VAL A 17 -28.29 -9.98 -4.16
N LEU A 18 -29.20 -9.53 -5.03
CA LEU A 18 -28.94 -8.41 -5.95
C LEU A 18 -28.72 -7.09 -5.21
N LEU A 19 -29.50 -6.82 -4.16
CA LEU A 19 -29.32 -5.63 -3.31
C LEU A 19 -27.99 -5.65 -2.57
N MET A 20 -27.55 -6.81 -2.09
CA MET A 20 -26.23 -6.98 -1.48
C MET A 20 -25.11 -6.67 -2.48
N HIS A 21 -25.17 -7.22 -3.70
CA HIS A 21 -24.18 -6.94 -4.74
C HIS A 21 -24.22 -5.49 -5.21
N LEU A 22 -25.40 -4.87 -5.26
CA LEU A 22 -25.54 -3.44 -5.50
C LEU A 22 -24.83 -2.63 -4.42
N ALA A 23 -25.05 -2.94 -3.14
CA ALA A 23 -24.39 -2.26 -2.04
C ALA A 23 -22.85 -2.41 -2.11
N ILE A 24 -22.36 -3.62 -2.40
CA ILE A 24 -20.92 -3.88 -2.60
C ILE A 24 -20.39 -3.07 -3.78
N GLY A 25 -21.09 -3.05 -4.92
CA GLY A 25 -20.68 -2.31 -6.10
C GLY A 25 -20.62 -0.80 -5.86
N LEU A 26 -21.61 -0.24 -5.17
CA LEU A 26 -21.64 1.18 -4.80
C LEU A 26 -20.53 1.53 -3.79
N ALA A 27 -20.30 0.67 -2.80
CA ALA A 27 -19.20 0.84 -1.85
C ALA A 27 -17.84 0.78 -2.55
N ALA A 28 -17.64 -0.16 -3.47
CA ALA A 28 -16.43 -0.26 -4.28
C ALA A 28 -16.19 1.02 -5.09
N LEU A 29 -17.24 1.53 -5.77
CA LEU A 29 -17.14 2.79 -6.51
C LEU A 29 -16.76 3.95 -5.60
N ALA A 30 -17.32 4.03 -4.38
CA ALA A 30 -17.08 5.14 -3.46
C ALA A 30 -15.69 5.08 -2.80
N LEU A 31 -15.19 3.88 -2.48
CA LEU A 31 -14.04 3.72 -1.60
C LEU A 31 -12.75 3.37 -2.33
N LEU A 32 -12.83 2.65 -3.46
CA LEU A 32 -11.65 2.18 -4.17
C LEU A 32 -10.96 3.29 -4.97
N PRO A 33 -9.64 3.18 -5.16
CA PRO A 33 -8.86 4.16 -5.90
C PRO A 33 -9.30 4.28 -7.36
N ARG A 34 -9.09 5.47 -7.94
CA ARG A 34 -9.50 5.83 -9.32
C ARG A 34 -8.34 6.51 -10.06
N GLY A 35 -8.56 6.87 -11.32
CA GLY A 35 -7.56 7.58 -12.12
C GLY A 35 -6.49 6.68 -12.74
N PHE A 36 -6.75 5.38 -12.81
CA PHE A 36 -5.93 4.43 -13.56
C PHE A 36 -6.16 4.55 -15.07
N SER A 37 -5.18 4.12 -15.88
CA SER A 37 -5.30 4.10 -17.34
C SER A 37 -6.12 2.90 -17.82
N LEU A 38 -6.80 2.98 -18.98
CA LEU A 38 -7.68 1.91 -19.47
C LEU A 38 -7.04 0.50 -19.57
N PRO A 39 -5.75 0.36 -19.92
CA PRO A 39 -5.08 -0.94 -19.92
C PRO A 39 -4.84 -1.53 -18.52
N ASP A 40 -4.91 -0.73 -17.47
CA ASP A 40 -4.71 -1.17 -16.09
C ASP A 40 -5.94 -1.93 -15.58
N LEU A 41 -5.71 -3.11 -15.00
CA LEU A 41 -6.77 -3.94 -14.43
C LEU A 41 -7.55 -3.22 -13.32
N HIS A 42 -6.95 -2.26 -12.62
CA HIS A 42 -7.60 -1.50 -11.56
C HIS A 42 -8.72 -0.60 -12.08
N VAL A 43 -8.68 -0.11 -13.34
CA VAL A 43 -9.84 0.58 -13.94
C VAL A 43 -11.04 -0.36 -13.99
N TRP A 44 -10.79 -1.61 -14.37
CA TRP A 44 -11.83 -2.61 -14.51
C TRP A 44 -12.37 -3.05 -13.16
N SER A 45 -11.49 -3.37 -12.21
CA SER A 45 -11.91 -3.84 -10.89
C SER A 45 -12.53 -2.76 -10.02
N ASN A 46 -12.06 -1.53 -10.11
CA ASN A 46 -12.47 -0.48 -9.18
C ASN A 46 -13.60 0.38 -9.73
N THR A 47 -13.75 0.46 -11.07
CA THR A 47 -14.74 1.33 -11.72
C THR A 47 -15.69 0.57 -12.64
N VAL A 48 -15.18 -0.06 -13.70
CA VAL A 48 -16.05 -0.56 -14.78
C VAL A 48 -16.94 -1.72 -14.32
N ILE A 49 -16.36 -2.74 -13.68
CA ILE A 49 -17.10 -3.91 -13.20
C ILE A 49 -18.08 -3.51 -12.09
N PRO A 50 -17.69 -2.77 -11.03
CA PRO A 50 -18.63 -2.30 -10.01
C PRO A 50 -19.79 -1.46 -10.57
N ALA A 51 -19.53 -0.54 -11.51
CA ALA A 51 -20.58 0.26 -12.14
C ALA A 51 -21.53 -0.59 -12.98
N GLY A 52 -20.99 -1.46 -13.84
CA GLY A 52 -21.78 -2.36 -14.66
C GLY A 52 -22.66 -3.29 -13.82
N CYS A 53 -22.08 -3.92 -12.80
CA CYS A 53 -22.82 -4.79 -11.86
C CYS A 53 -23.91 -4.03 -11.11
N SER A 54 -23.63 -2.80 -10.66
CA SER A 54 -24.61 -1.96 -9.96
C SER A 54 -25.79 -1.58 -10.86
N LEU A 55 -25.53 -1.17 -12.10
CA LEU A 55 -26.58 -0.84 -13.07
C LEU A 55 -27.46 -2.05 -13.40
N LEU A 56 -26.86 -3.22 -13.61
CA LEU A 56 -27.58 -4.47 -13.86
C LEU A 56 -28.43 -4.88 -12.65
N ALA A 57 -27.90 -4.75 -11.43
CA ALA A 57 -28.62 -5.05 -10.20
C ALA A 57 -29.82 -4.12 -10.01
N ILE A 58 -29.66 -2.80 -10.21
CA ILE A 58 -30.76 -1.82 -10.15
C ILE A 58 -31.86 -2.18 -11.14
N GLY A 59 -31.51 -2.42 -12.41
CA GLY A 59 -32.48 -2.76 -13.46
C GLY A 59 -33.24 -4.06 -13.15
N ALA A 60 -32.55 -5.06 -12.62
CA ALA A 60 -33.15 -6.34 -12.25
C ALA A 60 -34.07 -6.23 -11.02
N VAL A 61 -33.66 -5.50 -9.99
CA VAL A 61 -34.46 -5.22 -8.80
C VAL A 61 -35.72 -4.44 -9.18
N ALA A 62 -35.59 -3.34 -9.92
CA ALA A 62 -36.73 -2.55 -10.39
C ALA A 62 -37.72 -3.39 -11.21
N ARG A 63 -37.21 -4.20 -12.15
CA ARG A 63 -38.05 -5.11 -12.95
C ARG A 63 -38.76 -6.15 -12.09
N SER A 64 -38.12 -6.66 -11.03
CA SER A 64 -38.71 -7.65 -10.11
C SER A 64 -39.85 -7.08 -9.26
N PHE A 65 -39.83 -5.77 -8.99
CA PHE A 65 -40.93 -5.07 -8.33
C PHE A 65 -42.07 -4.71 -9.29
N MET A 66 -41.74 -4.31 -10.53
CA MET A 66 -42.75 -3.95 -11.53
C MET A 66 -43.50 -5.15 -12.11
N LYS A 67 -42.84 -6.30 -12.25
CA LYS A 67 -43.44 -7.51 -12.83
C LYS A 67 -43.66 -8.55 -11.74
N ARG A 68 -44.87 -9.13 -11.67
CA ARG A 68 -45.22 -10.17 -10.68
C ARG A 68 -44.56 -11.53 -10.93
N GLU A 69 -43.63 -11.65 -11.88
CA GLU A 69 -42.92 -12.89 -12.25
C GLU A 69 -41.40 -12.70 -12.10
N ILE A 70 -40.69 -13.79 -11.77
CA ILE A 70 -39.22 -13.76 -11.75
C ILE A 70 -38.76 -13.65 -13.20
N ALA A 71 -38.28 -12.47 -13.58
CA ALA A 71 -37.75 -12.27 -14.92
C ALA A 71 -36.50 -13.13 -15.14
N THR A 72 -36.34 -13.68 -16.34
CA THR A 72 -35.13 -14.42 -16.78
C THR A 72 -33.84 -13.68 -16.41
N SER A 73 -33.84 -12.34 -16.49
CA SER A 73 -32.70 -11.50 -16.10
C SER A 73 -32.27 -11.67 -14.64
N VAL A 74 -33.21 -11.87 -13.71
CA VAL A 74 -32.90 -12.09 -12.29
C VAL A 74 -32.19 -13.43 -12.11
N THR A 75 -32.69 -14.50 -12.72
CA THR A 75 -32.05 -15.83 -12.66
C THR A 75 -30.66 -15.82 -13.29
N VAL A 76 -30.48 -15.13 -14.41
CA VAL A 76 -29.17 -14.97 -15.07
C VAL A 76 -28.18 -14.22 -14.20
N LEU A 77 -28.59 -13.12 -13.55
CA LEU A 77 -27.70 -12.36 -12.65
C LEU A 77 -27.38 -13.10 -11.36
N VAL A 78 -28.32 -13.87 -10.80
CA VAL A 78 -28.04 -14.75 -9.66
C VAL A 78 -27.05 -15.86 -10.04
N ALA A 79 -27.19 -16.44 -11.24
CA ALA A 79 -26.22 -17.41 -11.76
C ALA A 79 -24.84 -16.77 -11.96
N ALA A 80 -24.78 -15.53 -12.48
CA ALA A 80 -23.54 -14.77 -12.62
C ALA A 80 -22.89 -14.49 -11.26
N ALA A 81 -23.65 -14.04 -10.26
CA ALA A 81 -23.15 -13.89 -8.90
C ALA A 81 -22.61 -15.23 -8.37
N GLY A 82 -23.33 -16.34 -8.57
CA GLY A 82 -22.88 -17.68 -8.22
C GLY A 82 -21.53 -18.05 -8.86
N GLY A 83 -21.37 -17.80 -10.15
CA GLY A 83 -20.11 -17.99 -10.87
C GLY A 83 -18.98 -17.14 -10.31
N GLY A 84 -19.24 -15.87 -10.02
CA GLY A 84 -18.26 -14.95 -9.41
C GLY A 84 -17.79 -15.41 -8.03
N TRP A 85 -18.70 -15.85 -7.16
CA TRP A 85 -18.36 -16.37 -5.83
C TRP A 85 -17.59 -17.69 -5.89
N LEU A 86 -17.95 -18.61 -6.81
CA LEU A 86 -17.16 -19.83 -7.03
C LEU A 86 -15.75 -19.51 -7.53
N ALA A 87 -15.61 -18.59 -8.48
CA ALA A 87 -14.32 -18.13 -8.96
C ALA A 87 -13.51 -17.49 -7.82
N ALA A 88 -14.15 -16.66 -6.99
CA ALA A 88 -13.47 -16.03 -5.84
C ALA A 88 -12.90 -17.09 -4.87
N GLY A 89 -13.64 -18.16 -4.60
CA GLY A 89 -13.16 -19.25 -3.76
C GLY A 89 -12.06 -20.09 -4.41
N ALA A 90 -12.25 -20.52 -5.66
CA ALA A 90 -11.32 -21.41 -6.37
C ALA A 90 -10.03 -20.69 -6.81
N VAL A 91 -10.18 -19.58 -7.55
CA VAL A 91 -9.06 -18.77 -8.04
C VAL A 91 -8.34 -18.09 -6.88
N GLY A 92 -9.08 -17.60 -5.88
CA GLY A 92 -8.48 -16.95 -4.71
C GLY A 92 -7.60 -17.90 -3.92
N ARG A 93 -8.04 -19.15 -3.71
CA ARG A 93 -7.21 -20.19 -3.10
C ARG A 93 -5.99 -20.54 -3.96
N GLN A 94 -6.13 -20.57 -5.28
CA GLN A 94 -5.04 -20.91 -6.19
C GLN A 94 -3.97 -19.80 -6.23
N LEU A 95 -4.39 -18.54 -6.27
CA LEU A 95 -3.49 -17.39 -6.32
C LEU A 95 -2.90 -17.05 -4.95
N PHE A 96 -3.69 -17.22 -3.89
CA PHE A 96 -3.37 -16.74 -2.53
C PHE A 96 -3.55 -17.86 -1.50
N PRO A 97 -2.77 -18.96 -1.58
CA PRO A 97 -2.99 -20.14 -0.75
C PRO A 97 -2.74 -19.90 0.74
N LEU A 98 -1.93 -18.89 1.09
CA LEU A 98 -1.59 -18.55 2.48
C LEU A 98 -2.64 -17.61 3.07
N SER A 99 -3.08 -16.61 2.31
CA SER A 99 -4.08 -15.63 2.74
C SER A 99 -5.52 -16.16 2.64
N ILE A 100 -5.79 -17.06 1.69
CA ILE A 100 -7.08 -17.74 1.48
C ILE A 100 -6.89 -19.26 1.61
N PRO A 101 -6.62 -19.76 2.83
CA PRO A 101 -6.60 -21.20 3.09
C PRO A 101 -8.00 -21.80 2.86
N LEU A 102 -8.09 -23.13 2.82
CA LEU A 102 -9.32 -23.84 2.47
C LEU A 102 -10.50 -23.43 3.37
N SER A 103 -10.25 -23.20 4.65
CA SER A 103 -11.26 -22.74 5.61
C SER A 103 -11.87 -21.38 5.23
N ARG A 104 -11.07 -20.43 4.72
CA ARG A 104 -11.57 -19.13 4.25
C ARG A 104 -12.16 -19.23 2.85
N GLY A 105 -11.57 -20.03 1.97
CA GLY A 105 -12.08 -20.26 0.62
C GLY A 105 -13.39 -21.05 0.57
N ALA A 106 -13.71 -21.84 1.60
CA ALA A 106 -14.95 -22.60 1.67
C ALA A 106 -16.20 -21.72 1.74
N VAL A 107 -16.12 -20.54 2.36
CA VAL A 107 -17.24 -19.59 2.48
C VAL A 107 -17.72 -19.08 1.12
N PRO A 108 -16.87 -18.44 0.28
CA PRO A 108 -17.29 -18.01 -1.05
C PRO A 108 -17.72 -19.18 -1.95
N LEU A 109 -17.10 -20.36 -1.81
CA LEU A 109 -17.54 -21.57 -2.52
C LEU A 109 -18.97 -21.97 -2.13
N ALA A 110 -19.28 -22.03 -0.82
CA ALA A 110 -20.60 -22.38 -0.33
C ALA A 110 -21.66 -21.36 -0.79
N VAL A 111 -21.35 -20.06 -0.74
CA VAL A 111 -22.23 -19.00 -1.26
C VAL A 111 -22.46 -19.19 -2.76
N GLY A 112 -21.40 -19.42 -3.54
CA GLY A 112 -21.50 -19.65 -4.98
C GLY A 112 -22.38 -20.86 -5.33
N LEU A 113 -22.19 -21.99 -4.64
CA LEU A 113 -23.02 -23.19 -4.81
C LEU A 113 -24.49 -22.94 -4.46
N ALA A 114 -24.77 -22.21 -3.38
CA ALA A 114 -26.14 -21.87 -2.98
C ALA A 114 -26.83 -20.98 -4.03
N LEU A 115 -26.12 -20.01 -4.61
CA LEU A 115 -26.64 -19.14 -5.67
C LEU A 115 -26.88 -19.89 -6.98
N VAL A 116 -25.98 -20.80 -7.36
CA VAL A 116 -26.18 -21.67 -8.52
C VAL A 116 -27.39 -22.59 -8.32
N ALA A 117 -27.53 -23.19 -7.14
CA ALA A 117 -28.69 -24.01 -6.80
C ALA A 117 -30.00 -23.20 -6.85
N LEU A 118 -29.99 -21.96 -6.35
CA LEU A 118 -31.13 -21.05 -6.43
C LEU A 118 -31.51 -20.71 -7.88
N ALA A 119 -30.52 -20.39 -8.72
CA ALA A 119 -30.75 -20.10 -10.13
C ALA A 119 -31.29 -21.33 -10.88
N TRP A 120 -30.72 -22.50 -10.62
CA TRP A 120 -31.15 -23.76 -11.22
C TRP A 120 -32.55 -24.17 -10.79
N TRP A 121 -32.89 -24.00 -9.50
CA TRP A 121 -34.22 -24.33 -8.97
C TRP A 121 -35.33 -23.48 -9.59
N ALA A 122 -35.02 -22.22 -9.95
CA ALA A 122 -35.94 -21.38 -10.68
C ALA A 122 -36.24 -21.88 -12.12
N ARG A 123 -35.37 -22.75 -12.70
CA ARG A 123 -35.50 -23.43 -14.01
C ARG A 123 -35.88 -22.55 -15.20
N HIS A 124 -35.68 -21.23 -15.11
CA HIS A 124 -35.96 -20.30 -16.21
C HIS A 124 -34.75 -20.18 -17.15
N ASN A 125 -34.87 -20.74 -18.36
CA ASN A 125 -33.88 -20.63 -19.44
C ASN A 125 -32.44 -21.01 -19.01
N VAL A 126 -32.22 -22.32 -18.86
CA VAL A 126 -30.95 -22.92 -18.41
C VAL A 126 -29.75 -22.42 -19.21
N ALA A 127 -29.88 -22.30 -20.54
CA ALA A 127 -28.79 -21.84 -21.40
C ALA A 127 -28.34 -20.41 -21.03
N ALA A 128 -29.29 -19.49 -20.83
CA ALA A 128 -28.97 -18.13 -20.41
C ALA A 128 -28.31 -18.08 -19.03
N SER A 129 -28.74 -18.92 -18.09
CA SER A 129 -28.12 -19.02 -16.76
C SER A 129 -26.70 -19.57 -16.81
N ILE A 130 -26.41 -20.54 -17.68
CA ILE A 130 -25.04 -21.06 -17.90
C ILE A 130 -24.14 -19.94 -18.45
N VAL A 131 -24.61 -19.17 -19.44
CA VAL A 131 -23.85 -18.02 -19.96
C VAL A 131 -23.61 -16.99 -18.86
N GLY A 132 -24.65 -16.65 -18.08
CA GLY A 132 -24.52 -15.75 -16.93
C GLY A 132 -23.47 -16.24 -15.93
N PHE A 133 -23.53 -17.52 -15.56
CA PHE A 133 -22.56 -18.17 -14.68
C PHE A 133 -21.12 -18.04 -15.20
N LEU A 134 -20.88 -18.37 -16.48
CA LEU A 134 -19.54 -18.30 -17.08
C LEU A 134 -19.01 -16.87 -17.14
N VAL A 135 -19.86 -15.90 -17.49
CA VAL A 135 -19.51 -14.48 -17.48
C VAL A 135 -19.15 -14.04 -16.05
N GLY A 136 -19.98 -14.38 -15.08
CA GLY A 136 -19.74 -14.08 -13.67
C GLY A 136 -18.46 -14.69 -13.14
N ALA A 137 -18.16 -15.95 -13.49
CA ALA A 137 -16.91 -16.62 -13.14
C ALA A 137 -15.70 -15.93 -13.76
N GLY A 138 -15.79 -15.54 -15.04
CA GLY A 138 -14.75 -14.78 -15.72
C GLY A 138 -14.47 -13.42 -15.06
N LEU A 139 -15.52 -12.64 -14.76
CA LEU A 139 -15.39 -11.37 -14.06
C LEU A 139 -14.83 -11.55 -12.64
N GLY A 140 -15.30 -12.55 -11.90
CA GLY A 140 -14.78 -12.86 -10.57
C GLY A 140 -13.30 -13.23 -10.59
N ALA A 141 -12.86 -14.01 -11.59
CA ALA A 141 -11.45 -14.32 -11.78
C ALA A 141 -10.63 -13.05 -12.09
N VAL A 142 -11.09 -12.19 -13.01
CA VAL A 142 -10.43 -10.92 -13.33
C VAL A 142 -10.29 -10.03 -12.10
N LEU A 143 -11.33 -9.91 -11.27
CA LEU A 143 -11.27 -9.15 -10.02
C LEU A 143 -10.18 -9.67 -9.09
N LEU A 144 -10.00 -10.98 -8.96
CA LEU A 144 -8.95 -11.56 -8.13
C LEU A 144 -7.55 -11.41 -8.72
N PHE A 145 -7.40 -11.50 -10.04
CA PHE A 145 -6.13 -11.17 -10.68
C PHE A 145 -5.74 -9.70 -10.46
N ALA A 146 -6.73 -8.79 -10.45
CA ALA A 146 -6.49 -7.38 -10.15
C ALA A 146 -6.05 -7.13 -8.69
N GLN A 147 -6.41 -8.01 -7.75
CA GLN A 147 -5.95 -7.90 -6.34
C GLN A 147 -4.54 -8.43 -6.10
N ARG A 148 -3.87 -8.95 -7.14
CA ARG A 148 -2.50 -9.43 -7.02
C ARG A 148 -1.54 -8.25 -7.15
N ALA A 149 -0.67 -8.11 -6.16
CA ALA A 149 0.42 -7.16 -6.20
C ALA A 149 1.22 -7.30 -7.51
N PRO A 150 1.60 -6.18 -8.15
CA PRO A 150 2.47 -6.23 -9.31
C PRO A 150 3.82 -6.88 -8.95
N PRO A 151 4.57 -7.39 -9.93
CA PRO A 151 5.95 -7.82 -9.69
C PRO A 151 6.77 -6.72 -8.99
N PRO A 152 7.69 -7.08 -8.09
CA PRO A 152 8.55 -6.10 -7.43
C PRO A 152 9.35 -5.30 -8.44
N SER A 153 9.42 -3.98 -8.24
CA SER A 153 10.07 -3.05 -9.18
C SER A 153 11.13 -2.16 -8.53
N THR A 154 11.37 -2.32 -7.23
CA THR A 154 12.54 -1.75 -6.57
C THR A 154 13.84 -2.36 -7.11
N ARG A 155 14.95 -1.62 -7.00
CA ARG A 155 16.26 -2.01 -7.55
C ARG A 155 17.31 -2.01 -6.44
N PRO A 156 17.61 -3.13 -5.79
CA PRO A 156 18.60 -3.17 -4.72
C PRO A 156 19.95 -2.60 -5.18
N ALA A 157 20.55 -1.68 -4.40
CA ALA A 157 21.81 -1.00 -4.77
C ALA A 157 23.08 -1.85 -4.53
N GLY A 158 22.94 -3.02 -3.91
CA GLY A 158 24.08 -3.81 -3.44
C GLY A 158 24.67 -3.26 -2.15
N GLY A 159 25.89 -3.68 -1.84
CA GLY A 159 26.58 -3.37 -0.59
C GLY A 159 26.79 -4.60 0.29
N GLU A 160 27.56 -4.42 1.35
CA GLU A 160 27.92 -5.49 2.28
C GLU A 160 27.44 -5.14 3.69
N LEU A 161 26.92 -6.13 4.40
CA LEU A 161 26.60 -5.98 5.82
C LEU A 161 27.89 -5.72 6.60
N ALA A 162 27.85 -4.73 7.49
CA ALA A 162 29.02 -4.39 8.29
C ALA A 162 29.41 -5.53 9.24
N ASP A 163 30.71 -5.80 9.34
CA ASP A 163 31.26 -6.68 10.37
C ASP A 163 31.31 -5.94 11.72
N VAL A 164 30.27 -6.15 12.54
CA VAL A 164 30.14 -5.56 13.87
C VAL A 164 30.74 -6.52 14.90
N LYS A 165 31.99 -6.26 15.30
CA LYS A 165 32.76 -7.01 16.32
C LYS A 165 32.30 -6.72 17.76
N GLY A 166 31.00 -6.56 17.94
CA GLY A 166 30.33 -6.21 19.19
C GLY A 166 29.97 -7.40 20.06
N LYS A 167 29.42 -7.12 21.25
CA LYS A 167 28.79 -8.15 22.06
C LYS A 167 27.50 -8.61 21.37
N GLU A 168 27.26 -9.90 21.42
CA GLU A 168 25.94 -10.46 21.15
C GLU A 168 24.98 -9.92 22.21
N VAL A 169 23.81 -9.49 21.76
CA VAL A 169 22.76 -8.99 22.64
C VAL A 169 21.64 -9.99 22.57
N ASP A 170 21.13 -10.43 23.73
CA ASP A 170 19.93 -11.25 23.76
C ASP A 170 18.78 -10.47 23.10
N ASP A 171 18.09 -11.14 22.19
CA ASP A 171 17.02 -10.65 21.30
C ASP A 171 16.17 -9.50 21.89
N GLN A 172 16.69 -8.27 21.77
CA GLN A 172 16.03 -7.07 22.26
C GLN A 172 15.41 -6.33 21.09
N PRO A 173 14.12 -5.98 21.16
CA PRO A 173 13.50 -5.10 20.20
C PRO A 173 14.25 -3.75 20.21
N ALA A 174 14.93 -3.44 19.10
CA ALA A 174 15.58 -2.15 18.93
C ALA A 174 15.27 -1.61 17.54
N LEU A 175 14.73 -0.39 17.50
CA LEU A 175 14.24 0.24 16.26
C LEU A 175 15.36 0.62 15.28
N GLY A 176 16.64 0.48 15.67
CA GLY A 176 17.77 0.96 14.87
C GLY A 176 17.83 2.49 14.79
N GLN A 177 17.38 3.16 15.85
CA GLN A 177 17.23 4.61 15.88
C GLN A 177 18.56 5.33 16.12
N VAL A 178 18.76 6.43 15.40
CA VAL A 178 19.89 7.35 15.54
C VAL A 178 19.37 8.73 15.94
N VAL A 179 19.82 9.24 17.09
CA VAL A 179 19.53 10.63 17.48
C VAL A 179 20.60 11.55 16.90
N VAL A 180 20.17 12.56 16.15
CA VAL A 180 21.05 13.49 15.43
C VAL A 180 20.68 14.93 15.71
N PRO A 181 21.66 15.85 15.75
CA PRO A 181 21.39 17.27 15.92
C PRO A 181 20.66 17.85 14.70
N CYS A 182 19.72 18.75 14.96
CA CYS A 182 19.08 19.58 13.95
C CYS A 182 18.96 21.00 14.53
N GLY A 183 20.01 21.81 14.33
CA GLY A 183 20.15 23.09 15.01
C GLY A 183 20.38 22.95 16.51
N LYS A 184 19.54 23.65 17.28
CA LYS A 184 19.49 23.56 18.75
C LYS A 184 18.62 22.40 19.24
N GLN A 185 17.92 21.72 18.34
CA GLN A 185 17.04 20.60 18.64
C GLN A 185 17.69 19.29 18.17
N SER A 186 17.02 18.17 18.41
CA SER A 186 17.44 16.87 17.92
C SER A 186 16.27 16.18 17.25
N MET A 187 16.56 15.37 16.23
CA MET A 187 15.58 14.48 15.61
C MET A 187 16.07 13.04 15.70
N ARG A 188 15.13 12.11 15.54
CA ARG A 188 15.39 10.68 15.52
C ARG A 188 15.28 10.17 14.09
N VAL A 189 16.25 9.38 13.66
CA VAL A 189 16.31 8.77 12.33
C VAL A 189 16.27 7.27 12.47
N ASN A 190 15.32 6.61 11.82
CA ASN A 190 15.28 5.16 11.66
C ASN A 190 15.65 4.84 10.20
N PRO A 191 16.91 4.48 9.90
CA PRO A 191 17.43 4.41 8.53
C PRO A 191 17.34 3.01 7.90
N LEU A 192 16.80 2.03 8.62
CA LEU A 192 16.76 0.63 8.20
C LEU A 192 15.44 0.32 7.48
N LEU A 193 15.51 -0.45 6.39
CA LEU A 193 14.33 -0.94 5.67
C LEU A 193 13.48 -1.81 6.61
N THR A 194 12.23 -1.43 6.80
CA THR A 194 11.33 -2.05 7.78
C THR A 194 9.98 -2.33 7.12
N PHE A 195 9.47 -3.54 7.28
CA PHE A 195 8.14 -3.92 6.82
C PHE A 195 7.19 -4.02 8.02
N GLU A 196 6.06 -3.30 7.97
CA GLU A 196 5.08 -3.26 9.07
C GLU A 196 3.86 -4.11 8.77
N SER A 197 3.47 -4.28 7.50
CA SER A 197 2.32 -5.11 7.14
C SER A 197 2.65 -5.90 5.88
N ARG A 198 2.92 -7.20 6.04
CA ARG A 198 3.36 -8.09 4.97
C ARG A 198 2.20 -8.86 4.37
N SER A 199 2.33 -9.15 3.08
CA SER A 199 1.46 -10.06 2.34
C SER A 199 2.28 -11.24 1.83
N PRO A 200 2.08 -12.46 2.33
CA PRO A 200 2.94 -13.59 2.00
C PRO A 200 2.77 -14.09 0.56
N ASP A 201 1.64 -13.77 -0.09
CA ASP A 201 1.30 -14.19 -1.46
C ASP A 201 0.90 -13.00 -2.35
N GLY A 202 1.18 -11.77 -1.91
CA GLY A 202 0.94 -10.55 -2.69
C GLY A 202 -0.54 -10.16 -2.82
N THR A 203 -1.44 -10.70 -1.99
CA THR A 203 -2.82 -10.21 -1.87
C THR A 203 -2.95 -9.09 -0.83
N TRP A 204 -4.17 -8.73 -0.47
CA TRP A 204 -4.46 -7.79 0.60
C TRP A 204 -3.89 -8.21 1.96
N THR A 205 -3.22 -7.29 2.65
CA THR A 205 -2.62 -7.57 3.97
C THR A 205 -3.65 -7.87 5.05
N LEU A 206 -4.89 -7.39 4.92
CA LEU A 206 -5.99 -7.76 5.82
C LEU A 206 -6.32 -9.26 5.78
N LEU A 207 -6.06 -9.90 4.64
CA LEU A 207 -6.25 -11.34 4.46
C LEU A 207 -5.01 -12.14 4.86
N ALA A 208 -3.89 -11.49 5.20
CA ALA A 208 -2.69 -12.21 5.59
C ALA A 208 -2.92 -13.02 6.90
N PRO A 209 -2.19 -14.14 7.09
CA PRO A 209 -2.21 -14.88 8.35
C PRO A 209 -1.75 -14.04 9.55
N PRO A 210 -2.12 -14.41 10.78
CA PRO A 210 -1.54 -13.80 11.98
C PRO A 210 0.00 -13.86 11.98
N GLY A 211 0.66 -12.83 12.53
CA GLY A 211 2.12 -12.75 12.61
C GLY A 211 2.83 -12.18 11.36
N THR A 212 2.08 -11.70 10.36
CA THR A 212 2.65 -10.97 9.21
C THR A 212 2.73 -9.44 9.43
N ASN A 213 2.08 -8.94 10.48
CA ASN A 213 2.09 -7.53 10.88
C ASN A 213 3.11 -7.25 11.99
N GLY A 214 3.58 -5.99 12.04
CA GLY A 214 4.61 -5.47 12.93
C GLY A 214 6.02 -5.67 12.40
N ALA A 215 6.93 -4.77 12.75
CA ALA A 215 8.35 -4.95 12.53
C ALA A 215 8.87 -6.23 13.22
N ARG A 216 9.67 -7.03 12.51
CA ARG A 216 10.33 -8.25 13.03
C ARG A 216 11.76 -8.00 13.52
N ARG A 217 12.15 -6.74 13.65
CA ARG A 217 13.54 -6.35 13.90
C ARG A 217 13.99 -6.71 15.31
N ALA A 218 15.09 -7.43 15.39
CA ALA A 218 15.77 -7.85 16.60
C ALA A 218 17.24 -7.41 16.57
N LEU A 219 17.75 -6.75 17.61
CA LEU A 219 19.17 -6.41 17.71
C LEU A 219 19.99 -7.67 18.06
N THR A 220 20.93 -8.05 17.21
CA THR A 220 21.77 -9.24 17.41
C THR A 220 23.18 -8.90 17.86
N ARG A 221 23.75 -7.78 17.39
CA ARG A 221 25.09 -7.33 17.79
C ARG A 221 25.17 -5.82 17.92
N TYR A 222 25.97 -5.35 18.88
CA TYR A 222 26.23 -3.92 19.07
C TYR A 222 27.68 -3.65 19.47
N ALA A 223 28.31 -2.69 18.79
CA ALA A 223 29.65 -2.20 19.10
C ALA A 223 29.63 -0.67 19.16
N LYS A 224 30.04 -0.10 20.30
CA LYS A 224 30.29 1.33 20.42
C LYS A 224 31.71 1.64 19.97
N HIS A 225 31.88 2.73 19.23
CA HIS A 225 33.17 3.27 18.83
C HIS A 225 33.35 4.68 19.40
N LYS A 226 34.57 5.23 19.33
CA LYS A 226 34.87 6.58 19.82
C LYS A 226 33.94 7.62 19.18
N ASP A 227 33.75 7.51 17.87
CA ASP A 227 33.03 8.49 17.06
C ASP A 227 31.71 7.94 16.51
N GLY A 228 31.09 6.95 17.17
CA GLY A 228 29.84 6.37 16.68
C GLY A 228 29.57 4.95 17.18
N PHE A 229 28.85 4.17 16.38
CA PHE A 229 28.53 2.77 16.70
C PHE A 229 28.26 1.94 15.45
N GLY A 230 28.37 0.62 15.60
CA GLY A 230 27.89 -0.38 14.65
C GLY A 230 26.85 -1.28 15.33
N ALA A 231 25.83 -1.69 14.58
CA ALA A 231 24.81 -2.63 15.03
C ALA A 231 24.43 -3.61 13.91
N ARG A 232 24.05 -4.84 14.27
CA ARG A 232 23.42 -5.82 13.37
C ARG A 232 22.07 -6.24 13.91
N TYR A 233 21.19 -6.58 12.99
CA TYR A 233 19.81 -6.95 13.26
C TYR A 233 19.41 -8.17 12.44
N SER A 234 18.55 -8.99 13.02
CA SER A 234 17.71 -9.94 12.29
C SER A 234 16.38 -9.26 11.97
N ASP A 235 15.87 -9.41 10.75
CA ASP A 235 14.56 -8.90 10.35
C ASP A 235 13.91 -9.81 9.27
N ASP A 236 13.43 -9.27 8.15
CA ASP A 236 12.98 -10.08 7.01
C ASP A 236 14.16 -10.66 6.19
N GLY A 237 15.38 -10.27 6.55
CA GLY A 237 16.63 -10.96 6.27
C GLY A 237 17.62 -10.56 7.36
N GLU A 238 18.73 -9.94 6.95
CA GLU A 238 19.66 -9.30 7.88
C GLU A 238 19.84 -7.82 7.57
N SER A 239 20.05 -7.04 8.63
CA SER A 239 20.38 -5.62 8.52
C SER A 239 21.62 -5.26 9.33
N SER A 240 22.36 -4.23 8.88
CA SER A 240 23.44 -3.62 9.64
C SER A 240 23.33 -2.09 9.60
N LEU A 241 23.76 -1.44 10.67
CA LEU A 241 23.74 0.01 10.82
C LEU A 241 25.10 0.46 11.35
N VAL A 242 25.76 1.33 10.60
CA VAL A 242 26.99 2.01 11.05
C VAL A 242 26.74 3.50 11.10
N VAL A 243 27.03 4.11 12.24
CA VAL A 243 26.92 5.56 12.45
C VAL A 243 28.31 6.09 12.77
N LYS A 244 28.71 7.15 12.07
CA LYS A 244 29.95 7.89 12.31
C LYS A 244 29.63 9.37 12.51
N ARG A 245 30.25 9.99 13.51
CA ARG A 245 30.14 11.41 13.83
C ARG A 245 31.43 12.11 13.43
N LYS A 246 31.32 13.24 12.74
CA LYS A 246 32.46 14.03 12.30
C LYS A 246 32.18 15.51 12.57
N GLY A 247 32.59 15.98 13.75
CA GLY A 247 32.15 17.27 14.27
C GLY A 247 30.63 17.27 14.48
N ASP A 248 29.94 18.24 13.89
CA ASP A 248 28.47 18.33 13.95
C ASP A 248 27.76 17.52 12.85
N ALA A 249 28.51 16.91 11.92
CA ALA A 249 27.96 16.05 10.88
C ALA A 249 27.82 14.60 11.35
N VAL A 250 26.76 13.94 10.88
CA VAL A 250 26.51 12.51 11.12
C VAL A 250 26.38 11.78 9.79
N ASP A 251 27.24 10.79 9.60
CA ASP A 251 27.16 9.84 8.49
C ASP A 251 26.52 8.54 8.98
N ILE A 252 25.45 8.12 8.32
CA ILE A 252 24.75 6.86 8.57
C ILE A 252 24.94 5.98 7.33
N ASP A 253 25.33 4.72 7.52
CA ASP A 253 25.37 3.68 6.50
C ASP A 253 24.54 2.49 7.00
N ALA A 254 23.34 2.37 6.47
CA ALA A 254 22.41 1.29 6.76
C ALA A 254 22.36 0.33 5.57
N VAL A 255 22.40 -0.98 5.83
CA VAL A 255 22.32 -2.03 4.80
C VAL A 255 21.30 -3.05 5.25
N SER A 256 20.35 -3.41 4.38
CA SER A 256 19.31 -4.42 4.62
C SER A 256 19.31 -5.43 3.47
N THR A 257 19.25 -6.71 3.79
CA THR A 257 19.26 -7.80 2.81
C THR A 257 17.91 -8.51 2.82
N LEU A 258 17.41 -8.86 1.62
CA LEU A 258 16.20 -9.65 1.44
C LEU A 258 16.53 -10.88 0.59
N ASP A 259 16.38 -12.06 1.17
CA ASP A 259 16.66 -13.32 0.47
C ASP A 259 15.62 -13.64 -0.62
N ALA A 260 14.41 -13.13 -0.44
CA ALA A 260 13.29 -13.26 -1.36
C ALA A 260 12.52 -11.94 -1.45
N PRO A 261 11.69 -11.75 -2.49
CA PRO A 261 10.83 -10.59 -2.54
C PRO A 261 9.90 -10.50 -1.34
N VAL A 262 9.72 -9.28 -0.82
CA VAL A 262 8.78 -9.01 0.28
C VAL A 262 7.66 -8.13 -0.25
N TYR A 263 6.43 -8.63 -0.19
CA TYR A 263 5.24 -7.83 -0.50
C TYR A 263 4.67 -7.23 0.78
N SER A 264 4.34 -5.95 0.73
CA SER A 264 3.83 -5.23 1.90
C SER A 264 2.89 -4.10 1.52
N HIS A 265 1.98 -3.78 2.43
CA HIS A 265 1.15 -2.57 2.37
C HIS A 265 1.92 -1.36 2.95
N LEU A 266 2.51 -1.56 4.13
CA LEU A 266 3.26 -0.55 4.88
C LEU A 266 4.72 -0.99 5.06
N ASN A 267 5.64 -0.13 4.63
CA ASN A 267 7.06 -0.25 4.85
C ASN A 267 7.69 1.13 4.96
N GLN A 268 8.93 1.15 5.44
CA GLN A 268 9.71 2.37 5.66
C GLN A 268 11.15 2.09 5.26
N PHE A 269 11.69 2.91 4.35
CA PHE A 269 13.12 2.91 4.05
C PHE A 269 13.88 3.86 4.96
N THR A 270 13.26 5.00 5.28
CA THR A 270 13.72 5.87 6.38
C THR A 270 12.53 6.55 7.03
N THR A 271 12.54 6.62 8.36
CA THR A 271 11.61 7.45 9.12
C THR A 271 12.37 8.51 9.90
N LEU A 272 11.99 9.77 9.73
CA LEU A 272 12.43 10.91 10.54
C LEU A 272 11.32 11.24 11.53
N HIS A 273 11.63 11.19 12.82
CA HIS A 273 10.77 11.70 13.89
C HIS A 273 11.36 12.99 14.41
N ILE A 274 10.61 14.08 14.22
CA ILE A 274 11.02 15.46 14.46
C ILE A 274 10.16 15.96 15.63
N PRO A 275 10.69 16.00 16.86
CA PRO A 275 9.89 16.28 18.06
C PRO A 275 9.58 17.78 18.24
N PHE A 276 9.36 18.49 17.13
CA PHE A 276 9.09 19.92 17.05
C PHE A 276 8.37 20.26 15.75
N THR A 277 7.65 21.38 15.76
CA THR A 277 6.98 21.90 14.56
C THR A 277 8.00 22.32 13.52
N ALA A 278 7.85 21.83 12.29
CA ALA A 278 8.82 22.04 11.23
C ALA A 278 8.18 22.25 9.85
N ALA A 279 8.95 22.84 8.95
CA ALA A 279 8.73 22.78 7.52
C ALA A 279 9.85 21.94 6.85
N VAL A 280 9.56 21.39 5.68
CA VAL A 280 10.52 20.66 4.85
C VAL A 280 10.71 21.37 3.52
N SER A 281 11.94 21.46 3.02
CA SER A 281 12.20 21.86 1.63
C SER A 281 13.01 20.78 0.92
N PHE A 282 12.81 20.64 -0.39
CA PHE A 282 13.54 19.66 -1.21
C PHE A 282 14.47 20.40 -2.16
N GLU A 283 15.76 20.04 -2.17
CA GLU A 283 16.74 20.71 -3.02
C GLU A 283 16.35 20.67 -4.52
N PRO A 284 15.80 19.57 -5.07
CA PRO A 284 15.36 19.54 -6.47
C PRO A 284 14.32 20.62 -6.82
N THR A 285 13.44 21.00 -5.90
CA THR A 285 12.35 21.96 -6.13
C THR A 285 12.73 23.39 -5.75
N GLY A 286 13.97 23.64 -5.35
CA GLY A 286 14.46 24.96 -4.98
C GLY A 286 14.29 25.28 -3.49
N LYS A 287 14.02 26.56 -3.18
CA LYS A 287 13.99 27.09 -1.79
C LYS A 287 12.60 27.05 -1.13
N GLU A 288 11.57 26.62 -1.85
CA GLU A 288 10.22 26.54 -1.31
C GLU A 288 10.18 25.56 -0.13
N ALA A 289 9.62 26.01 0.99
CA ALA A 289 9.44 25.21 2.19
C ALA A 289 7.96 24.88 2.36
N PHE A 290 7.68 23.60 2.57
CA PHE A 290 6.35 23.05 2.77
C PHE A 290 6.15 22.81 4.27
N LEU A 291 5.09 23.39 4.82
CA LEU A 291 4.71 23.14 6.22
C LEU A 291 4.44 21.64 6.41
N ILE A 292 5.06 21.04 7.43
CA ILE A 292 4.69 19.70 7.89
C ILE A 292 3.48 19.87 8.80
N ASP A 293 2.31 19.87 8.19
CA ASP A 293 1.05 20.19 8.87
C ASP A 293 0.40 18.95 9.48
N VAL A 294 -0.50 19.18 10.45
CA VAL A 294 -1.30 18.12 11.06
C VAL A 294 -2.26 17.58 10.01
N THR A 295 -2.03 16.36 9.57
CA THR A 295 -3.09 15.60 8.88
C THR A 295 -4.00 15.01 9.94
N ASP A 296 -5.16 15.63 10.14
CA ASP A 296 -6.29 14.90 10.67
C ASP A 296 -6.78 13.85 9.64
N GLU A 297 -7.69 12.97 10.03
CA GLU A 297 -8.17 11.91 9.13
C GLU A 297 -8.89 12.43 7.88
N ALA A 298 -9.19 13.74 7.75
CA ALA A 298 -9.89 14.34 6.61
C ALA A 298 -8.99 15.29 5.78
N ALA A 299 -7.88 15.76 6.34
CA ALA A 299 -7.03 16.78 5.75
C ALA A 299 -6.26 16.24 4.53
N PRO A 300 -6.17 17.02 3.43
CA PRO A 300 -5.40 16.61 2.27
C PRO A 300 -3.91 16.42 2.57
N ALA A 301 -3.43 15.19 2.39
CA ALA A 301 -2.04 14.83 2.58
C ALA A 301 -1.14 15.52 1.56
N GLN A 302 0.07 15.86 2.01
CA GLN A 302 1.15 16.30 1.15
C GLN A 302 2.22 15.23 1.10
N LEU A 303 2.80 15.03 -0.08
CA LEU A 303 3.87 14.08 -0.28
C LEU A 303 4.73 14.51 -1.46
N ALA A 304 5.97 14.05 -1.47
CA ALA A 304 6.84 14.13 -2.63
C ALA A 304 7.06 12.74 -3.25
N TYR A 305 7.33 12.67 -4.54
CA TYR A 305 7.68 11.41 -5.21
C TYR A 305 8.56 11.66 -6.42
N MET A 306 9.30 10.63 -6.84
CA MET A 306 10.04 10.65 -8.09
C MET A 306 9.19 10.05 -9.21
N GLY A 307 8.86 10.86 -10.23
CA GLY A 307 8.07 10.43 -11.37
C GLY A 307 8.86 9.60 -12.39
N PRO A 308 8.16 8.93 -13.34
CA PRO A 308 8.81 8.22 -14.45
C PRO A 308 9.56 9.16 -15.41
N ASP A 309 9.28 10.46 -15.36
CA ASP A 309 9.94 11.54 -16.09
C ASP A 309 11.27 12.00 -15.45
N LEU A 310 11.69 11.35 -14.35
CA LEU A 310 12.90 11.70 -13.59
C LEU A 310 12.85 13.12 -13.00
N ALA A 311 11.67 13.53 -12.52
CA ALA A 311 11.48 14.70 -11.70
C ALA A 311 11.01 14.33 -10.30
N LEU A 312 11.38 15.14 -9.31
CA LEU A 312 10.71 15.17 -8.02
C LEU A 312 9.45 16.04 -8.15
N HIS A 313 8.31 15.47 -7.82
CA HIS A 313 7.04 16.18 -7.71
C HIS A 313 6.68 16.30 -6.23
N VAL A 314 6.26 17.48 -5.80
CA VAL A 314 5.61 17.69 -4.50
C VAL A 314 4.15 17.96 -4.81
N VAL A 315 3.26 17.15 -4.24
CA VAL A 315 1.84 17.22 -4.53
C VAL A 315 1.01 17.29 -3.26
N ARG A 316 -0.21 17.80 -3.41
CA ARG A 316 -1.26 17.73 -2.41
C ARG A 316 -2.42 16.90 -2.94
N ALA A 317 -2.89 15.95 -2.15
CA ALA A 317 -4.11 15.21 -2.43
C ALA A 317 -5.34 16.14 -2.48
N SER A 318 -6.45 15.68 -3.04
CA SER A 318 -7.72 16.44 -3.00
C SER A 318 -8.51 16.20 -1.70
N HIS A 319 -8.36 15.00 -1.13
CA HIS A 319 -9.09 14.55 0.04
C HIS A 319 -8.27 13.48 0.75
N GLU A 320 -7.93 13.67 2.02
CA GLU A 320 -7.08 12.74 2.76
C GLU A 320 -5.81 12.39 1.97
N GLU A 321 -5.49 11.10 1.83
CA GLU A 321 -4.36 10.59 1.06
C GLU A 321 -4.75 10.24 -0.39
N LYS A 322 -5.97 10.60 -0.83
CA LYS A 322 -6.55 10.19 -2.13
C LYS A 322 -6.51 11.31 -3.17
N GLY A 323 -6.15 10.93 -4.39
CA GLY A 323 -6.17 11.83 -5.54
C GLY A 323 -7.57 12.24 -5.99
N PRO A 324 -7.71 13.16 -6.97
CA PRO A 324 -6.63 13.71 -7.79
C PRO A 324 -5.62 14.55 -7.00
N PHE A 325 -4.41 14.66 -7.53
CA PHE A 325 -3.30 15.36 -6.89
C PHE A 325 -3.01 16.70 -7.59
N THR A 326 -2.83 17.75 -6.80
CA THR A 326 -2.41 19.08 -7.26
C THR A 326 -0.90 19.21 -7.09
N GLU A 327 -0.18 19.49 -8.18
CA GLU A 327 1.26 19.76 -8.13
C GLU A 327 1.52 21.09 -7.44
N LEU A 328 2.30 21.05 -6.35
CA LEU A 328 2.76 22.22 -5.60
C LEU A 328 4.11 22.70 -6.12
N ALA A 329 5.02 21.76 -6.37
CA ALA A 329 6.33 22.05 -6.92
C ALA A 329 6.87 20.88 -7.72
N ARG A 330 7.80 21.17 -8.64
CA ARG A 330 8.47 20.18 -9.46
C ARG A 330 9.91 20.58 -9.71
N GLY A 331 10.80 19.60 -9.75
CA GLY A 331 12.22 19.83 -10.00
C GLY A 331 12.94 18.59 -10.52
N PRO A 332 14.08 18.75 -11.23
CA PRO A 332 14.80 17.62 -11.80
C PRO A 332 15.41 16.74 -10.71
N LEU A 333 15.19 15.42 -10.80
CA LEU A 333 15.82 14.43 -9.91
C LEU A 333 16.12 13.16 -10.69
N ARG A 334 17.38 13.02 -11.12
CA ARG A 334 17.81 11.84 -11.90
C ARG A 334 17.90 10.61 -11.00
N ARG A 335 17.75 9.44 -11.60
CA ARG A 335 18.12 8.17 -10.97
C ARG A 335 19.61 8.22 -10.58
N GLU A 336 19.95 7.63 -9.43
CA GLU A 336 21.30 7.65 -8.81
C GLU A 336 21.79 9.01 -8.32
N ALA A 337 21.04 10.11 -8.56
CA ALA A 337 21.37 11.39 -7.97
C ALA A 337 21.00 11.39 -6.47
N PRO A 338 21.84 11.96 -5.59
CA PRO A 338 21.48 12.12 -4.19
C PRO A 338 20.20 12.94 -4.04
N PHE A 339 19.31 12.49 -3.16
CA PHE A 339 18.11 13.22 -2.78
C PHE A 339 18.38 14.01 -1.50
N THR A 340 18.24 15.33 -1.55
CA THR A 340 18.45 16.19 -0.39
C THR A 340 17.13 16.82 0.06
N LEU A 341 16.86 16.74 1.36
CA LEU A 341 15.84 17.54 2.02
C LEU A 341 16.44 18.36 3.17
N ARG A 342 15.76 19.46 3.52
CA ARG A 342 16.12 20.31 4.67
C ARG A 342 14.92 20.39 5.60
N ILE A 343 15.19 20.25 6.89
CA ILE A 343 14.21 20.46 7.96
C ILE A 343 14.43 21.86 8.52
N HIS A 344 13.36 22.64 8.60
CA HIS A 344 13.33 24.02 9.09
C HIS A 344 12.47 24.08 10.35
N PRO A 345 13.06 24.20 11.55
CA PRO A 345 12.30 24.46 12.77
C PRO A 345 11.48 25.74 12.61
N LEU A 346 10.19 25.71 12.94
CA LEU A 346 9.34 26.92 12.92
C LEU A 346 9.43 27.72 14.21
N GLU A 347 9.84 27.06 15.29
CA GLU A 347 9.99 27.65 16.61
C GLU A 347 11.48 27.75 16.99
N GLY A 348 11.87 28.92 17.50
CA GLY A 348 13.24 29.21 17.94
C GLY A 348 14.13 29.83 16.85
N ASP A 349 15.30 30.30 17.27
CA ASP A 349 16.38 30.84 16.43
C ASP A 349 17.29 29.74 15.85
N GLY A 350 16.78 28.51 15.77
CA GLY A 350 17.54 27.32 15.41
C GLY A 350 17.74 27.23 13.90
N ALA A 351 18.99 27.24 13.45
CA ALA A 351 19.33 26.76 12.11
C ALA A 351 18.82 25.32 11.94
N GLY A 352 18.23 24.98 10.81
CA GLY A 352 17.76 23.62 10.56
C GLY A 352 18.86 22.59 10.37
N CYS A 353 18.51 21.48 9.71
CA CYS A 353 19.49 20.50 9.25
C CYS A 353 19.21 20.10 7.80
N LYS A 354 20.28 19.68 7.12
CA LYS A 354 20.26 19.13 5.76
C LYS A 354 20.51 17.64 5.84
N LEU A 355 19.65 16.86 5.19
CA LEU A 355 19.79 15.41 5.05
C LEU A 355 19.97 15.08 3.57
N THR A 356 21.04 14.35 3.25
CA THR A 356 21.33 13.88 1.88
C THR A 356 21.29 12.36 1.84
N PHE A 357 20.31 11.82 1.12
CA PHE A 357 20.10 10.39 0.87
C PHE A 357 20.80 10.01 -0.43
N VAL A 358 21.92 9.29 -0.34
CA VAL A 358 22.76 9.00 -1.50
C VAL A 358 22.12 7.96 -2.42
N ASP A 359 21.43 6.98 -1.83
CA ASP A 359 21.05 5.75 -2.53
C ASP A 359 19.53 5.63 -2.82
N TRP A 360 18.69 6.57 -2.36
CA TRP A 360 17.23 6.45 -2.45
C TRP A 360 16.73 6.40 -3.89
N THR A 361 17.15 7.35 -4.74
CA THR A 361 16.70 7.47 -6.14
C THR A 361 17.14 6.30 -7.02
N ALA A 362 18.23 5.62 -6.68
CA ALA A 362 18.71 4.46 -7.41
C ALA A 362 17.78 3.25 -7.24
N GLN A 363 17.17 3.12 -6.05
CA GLN A 363 16.52 1.90 -5.60
C GLN A 363 14.99 1.92 -5.64
N LEU A 364 14.40 3.11 -5.65
CA LEU A 364 12.94 3.26 -5.60
C LEU A 364 12.23 2.74 -6.86
N SER A 365 10.95 2.39 -6.67
CA SER A 365 10.01 2.07 -7.73
C SER A 365 9.36 3.34 -8.27
N THR A 366 9.37 3.48 -9.59
CA THR A 366 8.59 4.51 -10.33
C THR A 366 7.35 3.90 -10.99
N GLU A 367 7.03 2.63 -10.72
CA GLU A 367 5.83 2.00 -11.25
C GLU A 367 4.58 2.58 -10.57
N PRO A 368 3.42 2.63 -11.25
CA PRO A 368 2.18 3.10 -10.66
C PRO A 368 1.81 2.35 -9.38
N SER A 369 1.30 3.09 -8.39
CA SER A 369 0.76 2.52 -7.16
C SER A 369 -0.65 1.96 -7.39
N PRO A 370 -0.93 0.70 -6.97
CA PRO A 370 -2.26 0.11 -7.07
C PRO A 370 -3.28 0.75 -6.10
N THR A 371 -2.83 1.53 -5.10
CA THR A 371 -3.71 2.16 -4.10
C THR A 371 -3.92 3.65 -4.29
N ALA A 372 -2.97 4.35 -4.90
CA ALA A 372 -3.06 5.80 -5.01
C ALA A 372 -3.86 6.23 -6.25
N GLY A 373 -3.71 5.48 -7.35
CA GLY A 373 -4.23 5.88 -8.66
C GLY A 373 -3.61 7.18 -9.17
N TRP A 374 -4.23 7.79 -10.18
CA TRP A 374 -3.85 9.10 -10.75
C TRP A 374 -2.37 9.23 -11.18
N GLY A 375 -1.71 8.12 -11.50
CA GLY A 375 -0.31 8.09 -11.94
C GLY A 375 0.72 8.24 -10.81
N LEU A 376 0.31 8.24 -9.53
CA LEU A 376 1.26 8.27 -8.41
C LEU A 376 2.09 6.98 -8.39
N PRO A 377 3.43 7.06 -8.24
CA PRO A 377 4.26 5.87 -8.16
C PRO A 377 4.14 5.19 -6.79
N GLN A 378 4.70 3.99 -6.70
CA GLN A 378 4.79 3.23 -5.43
C GLN A 378 5.77 3.88 -4.44
N SER A 379 6.77 4.65 -4.88
CA SER A 379 7.67 5.34 -3.95
C SER A 379 7.11 6.69 -3.51
N SER A 380 7.29 7.05 -2.25
CA SER A 380 6.90 8.37 -1.75
C SER A 380 7.82 8.88 -0.65
N VAL A 381 7.74 10.19 -0.43
CA VAL A 381 8.22 10.90 0.75
C VAL A 381 7.01 11.57 1.37
N GLN A 382 6.39 10.89 2.34
CA GLN A 382 5.23 11.40 3.06
C GLN A 382 5.72 12.28 4.20
N PHE A 383 5.07 13.42 4.42
CA PHE A 383 5.38 14.29 5.55
C PHE A 383 4.11 14.85 6.18
N PHE A 384 4.00 14.69 7.48
CA PHE A 384 2.82 15.10 8.27
C PHE A 384 3.18 15.31 9.73
N ALA A 385 2.33 16.02 10.47
CA ALA A 385 2.47 16.20 11.91
C ALA A 385 1.40 15.45 12.71
N ARG A 386 1.74 15.11 13.96
CA ARG A 386 0.83 14.64 15.00
C ARG A 386 1.01 15.53 16.23
N GLY A 387 0.14 16.52 16.38
CA GLY A 387 0.35 17.59 17.36
C GLY A 387 1.60 18.40 17.00
N HIS A 388 2.53 18.53 17.94
CA HIS A 388 3.79 19.27 17.75
C HIS A 388 4.93 18.44 17.16
N GLU A 389 4.69 17.16 16.87
CA GLU A 389 5.70 16.27 16.31
C GLU A 389 5.51 16.11 14.80
N ALA A 390 6.56 16.37 14.03
CA ALA A 390 6.61 16.14 12.60
C ALA A 390 7.21 14.77 12.27
N TYR A 391 6.73 14.17 11.18
CA TYR A 391 7.16 12.90 10.65
C TYR A 391 7.47 13.04 9.17
N VAL A 392 8.59 12.45 8.73
CA VAL A 392 8.91 12.30 7.31
C VAL A 392 9.23 10.82 7.06
N ILE A 393 8.51 10.19 6.15
CA ILE A 393 8.65 8.76 5.83
C ILE A 393 9.05 8.64 4.36
N LEU A 394 10.23 8.10 4.12
CA LEU A 394 10.72 7.76 2.79
C LEU A 394 10.48 6.28 2.53
N THR A 395 9.90 5.95 1.38
CA THR A 395 9.64 4.58 0.95
C THR A 395 10.32 4.30 -0.40
N LEU A 396 10.61 3.02 -0.67
CA LEU A 396 11.09 2.60 -2.00
C LEU A 396 9.94 2.06 -2.84
N ALA A 397 8.99 1.35 -2.23
CA ALA A 397 7.73 0.94 -2.82
C ALA A 397 6.73 0.68 -1.69
N ASP A 398 5.76 1.55 -1.48
CA ASP A 398 4.67 1.38 -0.52
C ASP A 398 3.31 1.74 -1.14
N THR A 399 2.28 1.54 -0.34
CA THR A 399 0.90 1.87 -0.68
C THR A 399 0.29 2.82 0.37
N GLY A 400 1.15 3.53 1.12
CA GLY A 400 0.73 4.55 2.09
C GLY A 400 -0.18 5.58 1.42
N PRO A 401 0.26 6.26 0.35
CA PRO A 401 -0.63 7.14 -0.40
C PRO A 401 -1.83 6.38 -0.97
N GLY A 402 -3.03 6.92 -0.73
CA GLY A 402 -4.33 6.35 -1.10
C GLY A 402 -5.06 5.60 0.02
N ARG A 403 -4.31 5.01 0.97
CA ARG A 403 -4.76 3.96 1.93
C ARG A 403 -5.44 2.77 1.26
N GLY A 404 -5.30 1.60 1.86
CA GLY A 404 -5.93 0.40 1.36
C GLY A 404 -5.39 -0.84 2.05
N TRP A 405 -5.59 -1.98 1.40
CA TRP A 405 -4.99 -3.24 1.86
C TRP A 405 -4.10 -3.87 0.79
N ASP A 406 -4.05 -3.31 -0.43
CA ASP A 406 -3.17 -3.79 -1.48
C ASP A 406 -1.70 -3.77 -1.05
N SER A 407 -0.92 -4.61 -1.71
CA SER A 407 0.50 -4.74 -1.46
C SER A 407 1.31 -4.40 -2.69
N VAL A 408 2.54 -3.98 -2.45
CA VAL A 408 3.58 -3.80 -3.48
C VAL A 408 4.83 -4.54 -3.06
N GLY A 409 5.65 -4.94 -4.04
CA GLY A 409 6.81 -5.79 -3.83
C GLY A 409 8.12 -5.03 -3.75
N HIS A 410 8.95 -5.39 -2.77
CA HIS A 410 10.38 -5.14 -2.80
C HIS A 410 11.10 -6.36 -3.41
N ALA A 411 11.97 -6.14 -4.39
CA ALA A 411 12.78 -7.20 -4.99
C ALA A 411 13.76 -7.79 -3.97
N ALA A 412 14.12 -9.07 -4.14
CA ALA A 412 15.21 -9.68 -3.39
C ALA A 412 16.55 -8.99 -3.71
N GLY A 413 17.44 -8.93 -2.72
CA GLY A 413 18.78 -8.35 -2.84
C GLY A 413 19.16 -7.44 -1.68
N THR A 414 20.25 -6.70 -1.85
CA THR A 414 20.79 -5.82 -0.83
C THR A 414 20.43 -4.36 -1.08
N TYR A 415 19.73 -3.77 -0.12
CA TYR A 415 19.39 -2.36 -0.08
C TYR A 415 20.38 -1.62 0.79
N ARG A 416 20.81 -0.44 0.33
CA ARG A 416 21.75 0.41 1.06
C ARG A 416 21.20 1.80 1.23
N ASN A 417 21.34 2.36 2.42
CA ASN A 417 20.86 3.69 2.76
C ASN A 417 21.98 4.49 3.42
N ARG A 418 22.73 5.22 2.61
CA ARG A 418 23.70 6.20 3.11
C ARG A 418 23.03 7.56 3.27
N ILE A 419 23.04 8.05 4.50
CA ILE A 419 22.49 9.36 4.87
C ILE A 419 23.60 10.23 5.43
N LYS A 420 23.79 11.41 4.86
CA LYS A 420 24.64 12.46 5.42
C LYS A 420 23.77 13.53 6.05
N ILE A 421 24.03 13.85 7.30
CA ILE A 421 23.25 14.83 8.06
C ILE A 421 24.19 15.94 8.51
N GLU A 422 23.89 17.15 8.08
CA GLU A 422 24.73 18.33 8.27
C GLU A 422 23.89 19.46 8.90
N PRO A 423 24.46 20.29 9.80
CA PRO A 423 23.81 21.53 10.21
C PRO A 423 23.52 22.40 8.99
N SER A 424 22.34 23.01 8.93
CA SER A 424 22.09 24.03 7.91
C SER A 424 22.98 25.24 8.19
N ALA A 425 23.64 25.75 7.14
CA ALA A 425 24.26 27.07 7.20
C ALA A 425 23.21 28.10 7.63
N ARG A 426 23.57 28.98 8.56
CA ARG A 426 22.73 30.08 9.02
C ARG A 426 22.42 31.06 7.89
#